data_AF-A0A2G1W185-F1
#
_entry.id   AF-A0A2G1W185-F1
#
_cell.length_a   1.000
_cell.length_b   1.000
_cell.length_c   1.000
_cell.angle_alpha   90.00
_cell.angle_beta   90.00
_cell.angle_gamma   90.00
#
_symmetry.space_group_name_H-M   'P 1'
#
loop_
_entity.id
_entity.type
_entity.pdbx_description
1 polymer ?
#
loop_
_entity_poly.entity_id
_entity_poly.type
_entity_poly.pdbx_seq_one_letter_code
_entity_poly.pdbx_strand_id
1 'polypeptide(L)'
;MKSKLTLTDLIIVGVVASVGFSLLLPAVLRQRAAARSFHCATNLKTLGLAMHNYHAAFRQLPPGLGGTVGGEDDTSNQGRLGPTVALTPFLDEQALWEKIANPYVSPKTGKQFPAMGPAPWYDSAEYTPWLSVFSTLRCPDDTKKQVEVPEREPIVVTTLAMPELPRGMIGSTTLCNYVFCYGDGTYLMGEMIDVNDADVVRRVRAGMRGAFCGNQQMKFRDFLDGLSNTIAMSETITPGENDAKESHIAQGIKGLSLNPSLCLEAHDGEHADWWNVRRGSRWADGALAISGFQTVLPPNSPTCLSDLGMEDPTASASSRHVDGVHALMLDGRVVYISDSIDCGDSTQPGVSTGEDYALPGSQSPYGVWGALGTRASREVLPNPNPDLAPVETGPVGNQRRRAQEGIPGNSWATWTDRDGKHHLKAKINRIIDRETVELEDSKGILHRVPLNTLSDRHIIMAVMMHESQLEAASAPK
;
A
#
# COMPACT_ATOMS: atom_id res chain seq x y z
N MET A 1 43.20 -1.82 55.98
CA MET A 1 42.13 -2.65 56.55
C MET A 1 41.45 -3.39 55.41
N LYS A 2 41.58 -4.73 55.33
CA LYS A 2 40.75 -5.53 54.42
C LYS A 2 39.40 -5.72 55.12
N SER A 3 38.33 -5.10 54.63
CA SER A 3 36.99 -5.32 55.16
C SER A 3 36.63 -6.81 54.97
N LYS A 4 36.31 -7.51 56.06
CA LYS A 4 35.81 -8.88 55.97
C LYS A 4 34.37 -8.81 55.46
N LEU A 5 34.13 -9.31 54.25
CA LEU A 5 32.78 -9.47 53.72
C LEU A 5 32.00 -10.45 54.62
N THR A 6 30.82 -10.04 55.06
CA THR A 6 29.94 -10.88 55.89
C THR A 6 28.91 -11.60 55.02
N LEU A 7 28.34 -12.70 55.53
CA LEU A 7 27.28 -13.44 54.83
C LEU A 7 26.08 -12.54 54.48
N THR A 8 25.76 -11.59 55.35
CA THR A 8 24.69 -10.61 55.14
C THR A 8 24.99 -9.67 53.98
N ASP A 9 26.25 -9.26 53.79
CA ASP A 9 26.65 -8.40 52.68
C ASP A 9 26.44 -9.12 51.33
N LEU A 10 26.76 -10.42 51.27
CA LEU A 10 26.54 -11.24 50.08
C LEU A 10 25.06 -11.41 49.76
N ILE A 11 24.21 -11.59 50.77
CA ILE A 11 22.76 -11.74 50.58
C ILE A 11 22.16 -10.45 50.03
N ILE A 12 22.51 -9.28 50.60
CA ILE A 12 21.98 -7.99 50.16
C ILE A 12 22.36 -7.73 48.70
N VAL A 13 23.64 -7.95 48.33
CA VAL A 13 24.10 -7.79 46.95
C VAL A 13 23.36 -8.74 46.01
N GLY A 14 23.14 -10.00 46.42
CA GLY A 14 22.37 -10.96 45.65
C GLY A 14 20.91 -10.55 45.43
N VAL A 15 20.24 -10.04 46.48
CA VAL A 15 18.85 -9.55 46.40
C VAL A 15 18.74 -8.32 45.50
N VAL A 16 19.65 -7.35 45.63
CA VAL A 16 19.64 -6.15 44.79
C VAL A 16 19.91 -6.52 43.33
N ALA A 17 20.85 -7.43 43.07
CA ALA A 17 21.15 -7.90 41.71
C ALA A 17 19.95 -8.65 41.09
N SER A 18 19.30 -9.56 41.83
CA SER A 18 18.17 -10.33 41.31
C SER A 18 16.95 -9.45 41.02
N VAL A 19 16.65 -8.47 41.88
CA VAL A 19 15.61 -7.45 41.63
C VAL A 19 15.97 -6.61 40.40
N GLY A 20 17.24 -6.18 40.29
CA GLY A 20 17.73 -5.45 39.12
C GLY A 20 17.52 -6.23 37.81
N PHE A 21 17.94 -7.50 37.77
CA PHE A 21 17.74 -8.36 36.58
C PHE A 21 16.27 -8.59 36.26
N SER A 22 15.43 -8.79 37.29
CA SER A 22 13.98 -9.02 37.11
C SER A 22 13.26 -7.82 36.49
N LEU A 23 13.70 -6.60 36.80
CA LEU A 23 13.14 -5.37 36.22
C LEU A 23 13.70 -5.04 34.84
N LEU A 24 14.98 -5.35 34.58
CA LEU A 24 15.65 -5.03 33.32
C LEU A 24 15.28 -6.00 32.18
N LEU A 25 15.07 -7.29 32.47
CA LEU A 25 14.81 -8.27 31.42
C LEU A 25 13.52 -7.99 30.61
N PRO A 26 12.35 -7.69 31.24
CA PRO A 26 11.15 -7.30 30.49
C PRO A 26 11.35 -6.03 29.66
N ALA A 27 12.13 -5.07 30.17
CA ALA A 27 12.43 -3.83 29.46
C ALA A 27 13.28 -4.08 28.21
N VAL A 28 14.33 -4.90 28.31
CA VAL A 28 15.19 -5.27 27.18
C VAL A 28 14.40 -6.03 26.11
N LEU A 29 13.47 -6.90 26.51
CA LEU A 29 12.62 -7.63 25.57
C LEU A 29 11.66 -6.69 24.82
N ARG A 30 11.01 -5.75 25.53
CA ARG A 30 10.16 -4.73 24.91
C ARG A 30 10.94 -3.85 23.92
N GLN A 31 12.15 -3.43 24.30
CA GLN A 31 13.04 -2.66 23.41
C GLN A 31 13.42 -3.44 22.15
N ARG A 32 13.73 -4.73 22.27
CA ARG A 32 14.06 -5.58 21.10
C ARG A 32 12.87 -5.78 20.19
N ALA A 33 11.67 -6.00 20.73
CA ALA A 33 10.45 -6.10 19.94
C ALA A 33 10.15 -4.78 19.20
N ALA A 34 10.26 -3.65 19.89
CA ALA A 34 10.11 -2.33 19.27
C ALA A 34 11.16 -2.07 18.17
N ALA A 35 12.40 -2.52 18.36
CA ALA A 35 13.46 -2.39 17.35
C ALA A 35 13.17 -3.24 16.09
N ARG A 36 12.64 -4.47 16.23
CA ARG A 36 12.25 -5.30 15.09
C ARG A 36 11.07 -4.70 14.33
N SER A 37 10.05 -4.24 15.06
CA SER A 37 8.91 -3.50 14.51
C SER A 37 9.35 -2.26 13.72
N PHE A 38 10.24 -1.44 14.29
CA PHE A 38 10.83 -0.29 13.61
C PHE A 38 11.62 -0.67 12.34
N HIS A 39 12.34 -1.79 12.37
CA HIS A 39 13.06 -2.28 11.19
C HIS A 39 12.08 -2.69 10.08
N CYS A 40 10.97 -3.37 10.40
CA CYS A 40 9.96 -3.70 9.40
C CYS A 40 9.30 -2.45 8.80
N ALA A 41 9.01 -1.44 9.63
CA ALA A 41 8.55 -0.13 9.15
C ALA A 41 9.61 0.58 8.26
N THR A 42 10.89 0.41 8.55
CA THR A 42 11.99 0.97 7.74
C THR A 42 12.09 0.28 6.38
N ASN A 43 11.93 -1.05 6.33
CA ASN A 43 11.87 -1.78 5.06
C ASN A 43 10.72 -1.30 4.17
N LEU A 44 9.53 -1.06 4.75
CA LEU A 44 8.41 -0.44 4.02
C LEU A 44 8.76 0.96 3.48
N LYS A 45 9.51 1.77 4.23
CA LYS A 45 10.00 3.08 3.72
C LYS A 45 10.96 2.91 2.56
N THR A 46 11.87 1.93 2.61
CA THR A 46 12.80 1.62 1.51
C THR A 46 12.02 1.18 0.27
N LEU A 47 11.01 0.32 0.44
CA LEU A 47 10.11 -0.09 -0.64
C LEU A 47 9.31 1.08 -1.21
N GLY A 48 8.83 1.98 -0.35
CA GLY A 48 8.16 3.21 -0.78
C GLY A 48 9.06 4.14 -1.56
N LEU A 49 10.31 4.31 -1.14
CA LEU A 49 11.30 5.09 -1.89
C LEU A 49 11.59 4.46 -3.25
N ALA A 50 11.76 3.13 -3.31
CA ALA A 50 11.94 2.40 -4.56
C ALA A 50 10.75 2.58 -5.51
N MET A 51 9.52 2.53 -4.97
CA MET A 51 8.29 2.79 -5.73
C MET A 51 8.21 4.21 -6.26
N HIS A 52 8.59 5.23 -5.48
CA HIS A 52 8.65 6.62 -5.93
C HIS A 52 9.71 6.84 -7.00
N ASN A 53 10.88 6.20 -6.88
CA ASN A 53 11.93 6.23 -7.89
C ASN A 53 11.47 5.56 -9.20
N TYR A 54 10.78 4.42 -9.10
CA TYR A 54 10.13 3.78 -10.25
C TYR A 54 9.14 4.74 -10.93
N HIS A 55 8.26 5.39 -10.15
CA HIS A 55 7.32 6.36 -10.70
C HIS A 55 8.02 7.59 -11.31
N ALA A 56 9.12 8.05 -10.74
CA ALA A 56 9.91 9.15 -11.31
C ALA A 56 10.51 8.76 -12.68
N ALA A 57 10.99 7.53 -12.83
CA ALA A 57 11.59 7.03 -14.06
C ALA A 57 10.55 6.69 -15.15
N PHE A 58 9.46 6.01 -14.78
CA PHE A 58 8.48 5.45 -15.72
C PHE A 58 7.16 6.21 -15.80
N ARG A 59 6.96 7.24 -14.97
CA ARG A 59 5.71 8.05 -14.87
C ARG A 59 4.46 7.23 -14.56
N GLN A 60 4.63 6.10 -13.86
CA GLN A 60 3.61 5.17 -13.46
C GLN A 60 4.10 4.28 -12.30
N LEU A 61 3.18 3.69 -11.56
CA LEU A 61 3.45 2.63 -10.60
C LEU A 61 3.70 1.30 -11.34
N PRO A 62 4.47 0.38 -10.73
CA PRO A 62 4.62 -0.95 -11.29
C PRO A 62 3.27 -1.68 -11.30
N PRO A 63 2.98 -2.50 -12.31
CA PRO A 63 1.74 -3.27 -12.38
C PRO A 63 1.69 -4.33 -11.27
N GLY A 64 0.48 -4.63 -10.77
CA GLY A 64 0.27 -5.69 -9.76
C GLY A 64 0.62 -7.09 -10.29
N LEU A 65 0.19 -7.36 -11.52
CA LEU A 65 0.50 -8.56 -12.29
C LEU A 65 0.90 -8.14 -13.71
N GLY A 66 1.85 -8.85 -14.29
CA GLY A 66 2.26 -8.70 -15.68
C GLY A 66 3.40 -9.66 -16.04
N GLY A 67 3.99 -9.45 -17.21
CA GLY A 67 5.08 -10.29 -17.70
C GLY A 67 4.78 -10.87 -19.08
N THR A 68 5.22 -12.10 -19.32
CA THR A 68 5.07 -12.83 -20.59
C THR A 68 3.91 -13.81 -20.49
N VAL A 69 3.19 -14.01 -21.59
CA VAL A 69 2.01 -14.89 -21.69
C VAL A 69 2.12 -15.80 -22.91
N GLY A 70 1.31 -16.85 -22.95
CA GLY A 70 1.12 -17.69 -24.15
C GLY A 70 2.20 -18.76 -24.38
N GLY A 71 2.91 -19.19 -23.34
CA GLY A 71 3.92 -20.25 -23.39
C GLY A 71 3.81 -21.24 -22.23
N GLU A 72 4.68 -22.25 -22.21
CA GLU A 72 4.81 -23.19 -21.08
C GLU A 72 5.50 -22.50 -19.89
N ASP A 73 5.43 -23.11 -18.70
CA ASP A 73 5.96 -22.52 -17.46
C ASP A 73 7.47 -22.23 -17.50
N ASP A 74 8.22 -22.84 -18.41
CA ASP A 74 9.65 -22.60 -18.60
C ASP A 74 9.99 -21.52 -19.64
N THR A 75 9.01 -21.14 -20.46
CA THR A 75 9.15 -20.21 -21.59
C THR A 75 8.29 -18.96 -21.43
N SER A 76 7.43 -18.94 -20.42
CA SER A 76 6.53 -17.86 -20.06
C SER A 76 6.44 -17.77 -18.54
N ASN A 77 6.21 -16.57 -18.02
CA ASN A 77 5.91 -16.37 -16.60
C ASN A 77 4.40 -16.31 -16.31
N GLN A 78 3.56 -16.65 -17.29
CA GLN A 78 2.09 -16.63 -17.21
C GLN A 78 1.51 -15.28 -16.77
N GLY A 79 2.27 -14.20 -17.02
CA GLY A 79 2.09 -12.86 -16.49
C GLY A 79 1.84 -12.78 -15.00
N ARG A 80 2.57 -13.60 -14.25
CA ARG A 80 2.53 -13.68 -12.79
C ARG A 80 3.64 -12.90 -12.11
N LEU A 81 4.37 -12.04 -12.83
CA LEU A 81 5.38 -11.21 -12.19
C LEU A 81 4.74 -10.09 -11.39
N GLY A 82 5.13 -9.98 -10.13
CA GLY A 82 4.67 -8.94 -9.21
C GLY A 82 5.45 -7.64 -9.29
N PRO A 83 4.98 -6.58 -8.58
CA PRO A 83 5.63 -5.28 -8.60
C PRO A 83 7.04 -5.34 -8.04
N THR A 84 7.31 -6.26 -7.11
CA THR A 84 8.62 -6.51 -6.52
C THR A 84 9.71 -6.76 -7.56
N VAL A 85 9.40 -7.49 -8.64
CA VAL A 85 10.36 -7.73 -9.74
C VAL A 85 10.73 -6.43 -10.44
N ALA A 86 9.75 -5.57 -10.72
CA ALA A 86 9.96 -4.26 -11.34
C ALA A 86 10.69 -3.27 -10.41
N LEU A 87 10.60 -3.46 -9.09
CA LEU A 87 11.27 -2.64 -8.08
C LEU A 87 12.73 -3.05 -7.81
N THR A 88 13.16 -4.24 -8.24
CA THR A 88 14.55 -4.72 -8.01
C THR A 88 15.66 -3.72 -8.38
N PRO A 89 15.68 -3.04 -9.54
CA PRO A 89 16.74 -2.06 -9.83
C PRO A 89 16.71 -0.83 -8.92
N PHE A 90 15.60 -0.56 -8.22
CA PHE A 90 15.44 0.54 -7.28
C PHE A 90 15.66 0.12 -5.81
N LEU A 91 15.96 -1.16 -5.58
CA LEU A 91 16.25 -1.75 -4.28
C LEU A 91 17.72 -2.16 -4.15
N ASP A 92 18.61 -1.54 -4.93
CA ASP A 92 20.04 -1.88 -5.04
C ASP A 92 20.32 -3.30 -5.60
N GLU A 93 19.33 -3.93 -6.24
CA GLU A 93 19.42 -5.30 -6.80
C GLU A 93 19.61 -5.29 -8.33
N GLN A 94 20.44 -4.36 -8.82
CA GLN A 94 20.70 -4.17 -10.26
C GLN A 94 21.25 -5.45 -10.93
N ALA A 95 22.16 -6.17 -10.27
CA ALA A 95 22.74 -7.40 -10.81
C ALA A 95 21.72 -8.54 -10.94
N LEU A 96 20.71 -8.56 -10.07
CA LEU A 96 19.60 -9.51 -10.19
C LEU A 96 18.67 -9.11 -11.32
N TRP A 97 18.30 -7.83 -11.41
CA TRP A 97 17.48 -7.32 -12.50
C TRP A 97 18.09 -7.66 -13.87
N GLU A 98 19.40 -7.52 -14.03
CA GLU A 98 20.10 -7.87 -15.27
C GLU A 98 19.97 -9.36 -15.64
N LYS A 99 19.92 -10.26 -14.66
CA LYS A 99 19.68 -11.69 -14.90
C LYS A 99 18.23 -11.98 -15.28
N ILE A 100 17.28 -11.21 -14.74
CA ILE A 100 15.85 -11.38 -15.02
C ILE A 100 15.50 -10.77 -16.38
N ALA A 101 15.97 -9.56 -16.66
CA ALA A 101 15.62 -8.79 -17.85
C ALA A 101 16.25 -9.32 -19.15
N ASN A 102 17.26 -10.19 -19.05
CA ASN A 102 17.94 -10.79 -20.21
C ASN A 102 17.69 -12.30 -20.28
N PRO A 103 17.89 -12.94 -21.45
CA PRO A 103 17.91 -14.39 -21.54
C PRO A 103 18.93 -14.99 -20.56
N TYR A 104 18.52 -16.04 -19.87
CA TYR A 104 19.31 -16.68 -18.82
C TYR A 104 19.60 -18.13 -19.19
N VAL A 105 20.82 -18.57 -18.98
CA VAL A 105 21.22 -19.97 -19.20
C VAL A 105 21.51 -20.60 -17.85
N SER A 106 20.77 -21.66 -17.50
CA SER A 106 20.96 -22.41 -16.26
C SER A 106 22.39 -22.96 -16.20
N PRO A 107 23.20 -22.59 -15.19
CA PRO A 107 24.52 -23.18 -15.00
C PRO A 107 24.46 -24.68 -14.69
N LYS A 108 23.32 -25.17 -14.17
CA LYS A 108 23.14 -26.55 -13.74
C LYS A 108 22.75 -27.48 -14.90
N THR A 109 21.87 -27.01 -15.80
CA THR A 109 21.27 -27.85 -16.84
C THR A 109 21.59 -27.39 -18.26
N GLY A 110 22.14 -26.19 -18.44
CA GLY A 110 22.35 -25.58 -19.75
C GLY A 110 21.05 -25.10 -20.43
N LYS A 111 19.89 -25.26 -19.76
CA LYS A 111 18.59 -24.81 -20.26
C LYS A 111 18.57 -23.30 -20.42
N GLN A 112 18.02 -22.84 -21.53
CA GLN A 112 17.85 -21.42 -21.83
C GLN A 112 16.45 -20.97 -21.46
N PHE A 113 16.37 -19.85 -20.77
CA PHE A 113 15.13 -19.17 -20.41
C PHE A 113 15.09 -17.82 -21.14
N PRO A 114 13.93 -17.41 -21.65
CA PRO A 114 13.77 -16.10 -22.26
C PRO A 114 13.94 -14.99 -21.22
N ALA A 115 14.06 -13.74 -21.71
CA ALA A 115 13.97 -12.56 -20.86
C ALA A 115 12.66 -12.58 -20.06
N MET A 116 12.71 -12.03 -18.85
CA MET A 116 11.65 -12.07 -17.83
C MET A 116 11.38 -13.45 -17.20
N GLY A 117 12.17 -14.46 -17.57
CA GLY A 117 12.21 -15.75 -16.89
C GLY A 117 10.95 -16.61 -17.03
N PRO A 118 10.97 -17.79 -16.40
CA PRO A 118 9.85 -18.72 -16.32
C PRO A 118 8.83 -18.29 -15.25
N ALA A 119 7.76 -19.06 -15.11
CA ALA A 119 6.76 -18.88 -14.08
C ALA A 119 7.39 -18.82 -12.67
N PRO A 120 6.86 -18.00 -11.73
CA PRO A 120 7.42 -17.90 -10.39
C PRO A 120 7.44 -19.21 -9.59
N TRP A 121 6.61 -20.19 -9.97
CA TRP A 121 6.58 -21.53 -9.38
C TRP A 121 7.47 -22.55 -10.10
N TYR A 122 8.15 -22.15 -11.17
CA TYR A 122 9.08 -23.01 -11.88
C TYR A 122 10.24 -23.45 -10.98
N ASP A 123 10.93 -24.53 -11.35
CA ASP A 123 12.07 -25.06 -10.61
C ASP A 123 13.17 -24.00 -10.46
N SER A 124 13.26 -23.50 -9.24
CA SER A 124 14.20 -22.48 -8.80
C SER A 124 15.66 -22.93 -8.86
N ALA A 125 15.92 -24.25 -8.83
CA ALA A 125 17.25 -24.81 -9.00
C ALA A 125 17.73 -24.73 -10.45
N GLU A 126 16.81 -24.60 -11.42
CA GLU A 126 17.15 -24.34 -12.82
C GLU A 126 17.18 -22.84 -13.12
N TYR A 127 16.22 -22.07 -12.59
CA TYR A 127 16.20 -20.61 -12.71
C TYR A 127 16.55 -19.93 -11.38
N THR A 128 17.85 -19.81 -11.12
CA THR A 128 18.38 -19.29 -9.84
C THR A 128 17.96 -17.86 -9.47
N PRO A 129 17.58 -16.94 -10.40
CA PRO A 129 17.11 -15.62 -9.98
C PRO A 129 15.91 -15.66 -9.01
N TRP A 130 15.05 -16.69 -9.08
CA TRP A 130 13.94 -16.86 -8.13
C TRP A 130 14.36 -17.28 -6.73
N LEU A 131 15.60 -17.74 -6.53
CA LEU A 131 16.16 -18.06 -5.20
C LEU A 131 16.74 -16.83 -4.48
N SER A 132 16.81 -15.67 -5.12
CA SER A 132 17.46 -14.48 -4.55
C SER A 132 16.75 -13.99 -3.29
N VAL A 133 17.49 -13.89 -2.17
CA VAL A 133 16.99 -13.45 -0.87
C VAL A 133 17.38 -12.00 -0.62
N PHE A 134 16.39 -11.14 -0.40
CA PHE A 134 16.61 -9.74 -0.02
C PHE A 134 16.33 -9.55 1.46
N SER A 135 17.24 -8.92 2.18
CA SER A 135 16.99 -8.51 3.56
C SER A 135 15.83 -7.51 3.65
N THR A 136 15.71 -6.62 2.66
CA THR A 136 14.63 -5.61 2.59
C THR A 136 13.25 -6.23 2.42
N LEU A 137 13.13 -7.45 1.87
CA LEU A 137 11.84 -8.14 1.72
C LEU A 137 11.46 -8.99 2.95
N ARG A 138 12.31 -9.02 3.98
CA ARG A 138 12.11 -9.81 5.19
C ARG A 138 11.86 -8.91 6.39
N CYS A 139 10.75 -9.14 7.10
CA CYS A 139 10.50 -8.50 8.38
C CYS A 139 11.23 -9.28 9.48
N PRO A 140 12.17 -8.67 10.23
CA PRO A 140 12.85 -9.35 11.33
C PRO A 140 11.93 -9.84 12.44
N ASP A 141 10.71 -9.28 12.58
CA ASP A 141 9.75 -9.78 13.56
C ASP A 141 9.06 -11.09 13.11
N ASP A 142 9.03 -11.35 11.79
CA ASP A 142 8.58 -12.63 11.23
C ASP A 142 9.70 -13.69 11.16
N THR A 143 10.80 -13.49 11.91
CA THR A 143 11.90 -14.46 11.95
C THR A 143 11.71 -15.48 13.07
N LYS A 144 11.35 -16.71 12.66
CA LYS A 144 12.02 -17.90 13.21
C LYS A 144 13.25 -18.14 12.33
N LYS A 145 14.33 -18.62 12.95
CA LYS A 145 15.70 -18.73 12.40
C LYS A 145 15.71 -18.92 10.88
N GLN A 146 16.43 -18.04 10.17
CA GLN A 146 16.98 -18.45 8.88
C GLN A 146 17.63 -19.82 9.12
N VAL A 147 17.28 -20.82 8.32
CA VAL A 147 18.12 -22.01 8.24
C VAL A 147 19.52 -21.47 7.95
N GLU A 148 20.47 -21.65 8.87
CA GLU A 148 21.87 -21.30 8.61
C GLU A 148 22.24 -22.05 7.33
N VAL A 149 22.42 -21.31 6.24
CA VAL A 149 22.80 -21.90 4.95
C VAL A 149 24.30 -22.16 5.04
N PRO A 150 24.77 -23.41 5.16
CA PRO A 150 26.19 -23.67 4.97
C PRO A 150 26.56 -23.22 3.56
N GLU A 151 27.64 -22.45 3.43
CA GLU A 151 28.12 -21.74 2.21
C GLU A 151 28.34 -22.62 0.96
N ARG A 152 27.97 -23.91 0.96
CA ARG A 152 28.37 -24.86 -0.08
C ARG A 152 27.26 -25.66 -0.76
N GLU A 153 25.99 -25.49 -0.41
CA GLU A 153 24.89 -26.06 -1.21
C GLU A 153 23.67 -25.13 -1.26
N PRO A 154 23.05 -24.90 -2.44
CA PRO A 154 21.81 -24.16 -2.54
C PRO A 154 20.69 -25.00 -1.91
N ILE A 155 20.42 -24.75 -0.63
CA ILE A 155 19.24 -25.29 0.04
C ILE A 155 18.05 -24.50 -0.51
N VAL A 156 17.27 -25.14 -1.39
CA VAL A 156 15.86 -24.82 -1.55
C VAL A 156 15.30 -24.78 -0.14
N VAL A 157 14.79 -23.62 0.30
CA VAL A 157 14.12 -23.53 1.61
C VAL A 157 12.81 -24.29 1.46
N THR A 158 12.86 -25.62 1.46
CA THR A 158 11.67 -26.46 1.52
C THR A 158 10.90 -25.96 2.73
N THR A 159 9.85 -25.19 2.48
CA THR A 159 8.88 -24.83 3.52
C THR A 159 8.43 -26.16 4.07
N LEU A 160 8.95 -26.48 5.25
CA LEU A 160 8.56 -27.54 6.18
C LEU A 160 7.78 -28.65 5.50
N ALA A 161 8.50 -29.71 5.10
CA ALA A 161 7.96 -31.05 4.87
C ALA A 161 6.46 -31.10 4.54
N MET A 162 6.08 -30.78 3.31
CA MET A 162 4.80 -31.22 2.75
C MET A 162 5.02 -32.67 2.28
N PRO A 163 4.54 -33.70 3.01
CA PRO A 163 4.92 -35.09 2.73
C PRO A 163 4.29 -35.65 1.45
N GLU A 164 3.37 -34.91 0.82
CA GLU A 164 2.46 -35.42 -0.20
C GLU A 164 2.45 -34.59 -1.50
N LEU A 165 3.51 -33.82 -1.79
CA LEU A 165 3.65 -33.29 -3.15
C LEU A 165 4.11 -34.43 -4.08
N PRO A 166 3.33 -34.82 -5.10
CA PRO A 166 3.80 -35.72 -6.14
C PRO A 166 5.07 -35.13 -6.76
N ARG A 167 6.07 -35.98 -7.01
CA ARG A 167 7.37 -35.61 -7.60
C ARG A 167 7.19 -34.56 -8.72
N GLY A 168 7.61 -33.31 -8.50
CA GLY A 168 7.67 -32.31 -9.56
C GLY A 168 7.47 -30.85 -9.17
N MET A 169 6.80 -30.50 -8.06
CA MET A 169 6.67 -29.10 -7.62
C MET A 169 7.69 -28.75 -6.53
N ILE A 170 8.92 -28.43 -6.95
CA ILE A 170 9.90 -27.77 -6.08
C ILE A 170 9.89 -26.27 -6.44
N GLY A 171 8.81 -25.58 -6.05
CA GLY A 171 8.70 -24.14 -6.27
C GLY A 171 9.70 -23.40 -5.40
N SER A 172 10.35 -22.37 -5.95
CA SER A 172 11.14 -21.40 -5.17
C SER A 172 10.33 -20.91 -3.98
N THR A 173 10.94 -20.83 -2.81
CA THR A 173 10.30 -20.42 -1.54
C THR A 173 11.08 -19.28 -0.91
N THR A 174 11.59 -18.36 -1.74
CA THR A 174 12.17 -17.15 -1.20
C THR A 174 11.04 -16.23 -0.75
N LEU A 175 10.95 -16.12 0.57
CA LEU A 175 9.84 -15.53 1.27
C LEU A 175 9.82 -14.00 1.17
N CYS A 176 8.63 -13.41 1.12
CA CYS A 176 8.40 -11.97 1.14
C CYS A 176 7.37 -11.60 2.20
N ASN A 177 7.73 -10.68 3.08
CA ASN A 177 6.85 -10.16 4.13
C ASN A 177 6.04 -8.94 3.72
N TYR A 178 6.27 -8.39 2.53
CA TYR A 178 5.63 -7.15 2.11
C TYR A 178 4.76 -7.40 0.89
N VAL A 179 3.51 -6.96 1.00
CA VAL A 179 2.44 -7.23 0.04
C VAL A 179 1.82 -5.94 -0.46
N PHE A 180 1.30 -5.96 -1.68
CA PHE A 180 0.77 -4.79 -2.38
C PHE A 180 -0.75 -4.67 -2.23
N CYS A 181 -1.27 -3.45 -2.14
CA CYS A 181 -2.70 -3.20 -1.94
C CYS A 181 -3.47 -3.25 -3.27
N TYR A 182 -4.40 -4.21 -3.38
CA TYR A 182 -5.31 -4.37 -4.52
C TYR A 182 -6.68 -3.70 -4.32
N GLY A 183 -6.84 -2.98 -3.20
CA GLY A 183 -8.06 -2.28 -2.82
C GLY A 183 -9.10 -3.23 -2.26
N ASP A 184 -10.37 -2.99 -2.56
CA ASP A 184 -11.52 -3.60 -1.93
C ASP A 184 -12.51 -4.24 -2.94
N GLY A 185 -12.01 -4.59 -4.13
CA GLY A 185 -12.76 -5.44 -5.06
C GLY A 185 -12.77 -6.88 -4.55
N THR A 186 -13.88 -7.59 -4.70
CA THR A 186 -14.00 -9.00 -4.25
C THR A 186 -14.23 -9.99 -5.40
N TYR A 187 -14.38 -9.52 -6.64
CA TYR A 187 -14.73 -10.36 -7.79
C TYR A 187 -13.56 -10.50 -8.77
N LEU A 188 -12.99 -11.69 -8.85
CA LEU A 188 -11.92 -12.07 -9.79
C LEU A 188 -10.70 -11.12 -9.76
N MET A 189 -10.21 -10.81 -8.56
CA MET A 189 -9.07 -9.90 -8.35
C MET A 189 -7.70 -10.59 -8.39
N GLY A 190 -7.65 -11.92 -8.47
CA GLY A 190 -6.45 -12.72 -8.23
C GLY A 190 -5.56 -13.00 -9.44
N GLU A 191 -6.06 -12.79 -10.65
CA GLU A 191 -5.32 -13.05 -11.89
C GLU A 191 -5.30 -11.87 -12.85
N MET A 192 -4.45 -11.99 -13.88
CA MET A 192 -4.47 -11.06 -14.99
C MET A 192 -5.79 -11.17 -15.73
N ILE A 193 -6.26 -10.02 -16.23
CA ILE A 193 -7.40 -10.00 -17.15
C ILE A 193 -6.91 -10.52 -18.51
N ASP A 194 -7.11 -11.81 -18.78
CA ASP A 194 -6.99 -12.42 -20.10
C ASP A 194 -8.22 -13.27 -20.42
N VAL A 195 -9.38 -12.61 -20.44
CA VAL A 195 -10.65 -13.24 -20.76
C VAL A 195 -11.17 -12.70 -22.08
N ASN A 196 -11.57 -13.62 -22.98
CA ASN A 196 -12.24 -13.30 -24.24
C ASN A 196 -13.69 -12.79 -24.02
N ASP A 197 -14.10 -12.62 -22.76
CA ASP A 197 -15.43 -12.19 -22.36
C ASP A 197 -15.42 -10.72 -21.92
N ALA A 198 -16.02 -9.86 -22.74
CA ALA A 198 -16.09 -8.42 -22.49
C ALA A 198 -16.87 -8.04 -21.22
N ASP A 199 -17.85 -8.85 -20.82
CA ASP A 199 -18.63 -8.62 -19.60
C ASP A 199 -17.78 -8.93 -18.35
N VAL A 200 -17.00 -10.01 -18.38
CA VAL A 200 -16.05 -10.33 -17.31
C VAL A 200 -14.99 -9.23 -17.20
N VAL A 201 -14.40 -8.79 -18.31
CA VAL A 201 -13.44 -7.67 -18.32
C VAL A 201 -14.05 -6.43 -17.68
N ARG A 202 -15.30 -6.08 -18.02
CA ARG A 202 -16.00 -4.92 -17.45
C ARG A 202 -16.16 -5.06 -15.93
N ARG A 203 -16.59 -6.23 -15.46
CA ARG A 203 -16.80 -6.52 -14.03
C ARG A 203 -15.52 -6.43 -13.22
N VAL A 204 -14.44 -7.06 -13.70
CA VAL A 204 -13.15 -7.03 -13.02
C VAL A 204 -12.62 -5.60 -12.94
N ARG A 205 -12.68 -4.85 -14.05
CA ARG A 205 -12.22 -3.45 -14.06
C ARG A 205 -13.01 -2.53 -13.11
N ALA A 206 -14.28 -2.85 -12.84
CA ALA A 206 -15.06 -2.13 -11.84
C ALA A 206 -14.57 -2.37 -10.39
N GLY A 207 -14.08 -3.59 -10.11
CA GLY A 207 -13.51 -3.98 -8.81
C GLY A 207 -12.08 -3.48 -8.57
N MET A 208 -11.32 -3.23 -9.65
CA MET A 208 -9.93 -2.76 -9.61
C MET A 208 -9.80 -1.32 -9.09
N ARG A 209 -9.92 -1.12 -7.77
CA ARG A 209 -9.87 0.19 -7.11
C ARG A 209 -8.63 0.43 -6.26
N GLY A 210 -7.74 -0.57 -6.13
CA GLY A 210 -6.48 -0.46 -5.40
C GLY A 210 -5.42 0.42 -6.05
N ALA A 211 -4.31 0.57 -5.33
CA ALA A 211 -3.08 1.15 -5.85
C ALA A 211 -2.39 0.25 -6.89
N PHE A 212 -2.56 -1.07 -6.72
CA PHE A 212 -2.07 -2.10 -7.63
C PHE A 212 -3.25 -2.91 -8.17
N CYS A 213 -3.19 -3.27 -9.45
CA CYS A 213 -4.21 -4.09 -10.11
C CYS A 213 -3.54 -4.98 -11.15
N GLY A 214 -4.17 -6.10 -11.51
CA GLY A 214 -3.72 -6.93 -12.62
C GLY A 214 -3.82 -6.18 -13.95
N ASN A 215 -2.77 -6.21 -14.78
CA ASN A 215 -2.74 -5.60 -16.12
C ASN A 215 -3.06 -4.10 -16.20
N GLN A 216 -3.01 -3.34 -15.09
CA GLN A 216 -3.17 -1.89 -15.12
C GLN A 216 -2.02 -1.18 -14.41
N GLN A 217 -1.53 -0.13 -15.05
CA GLN A 217 -0.48 0.74 -14.53
C GLN A 217 -1.12 2.03 -14.04
N MET A 218 -1.03 2.29 -12.75
CA MET A 218 -1.59 3.50 -12.13
C MET A 218 -0.58 4.64 -12.17
N LYS A 219 -1.06 5.89 -12.21
CA LYS A 219 -0.24 7.09 -12.08
C LYS A 219 -0.67 7.86 -10.85
N PHE A 220 0.21 8.67 -10.27
CA PHE A 220 -0.16 9.47 -9.08
C PHE A 220 -1.39 10.36 -9.26
N ARG A 221 -1.67 10.81 -10.49
CA ARG A 221 -2.89 11.58 -10.80
C ARG A 221 -4.20 10.77 -10.70
N ASP A 222 -4.12 9.44 -10.74
CA ASP A 222 -5.29 8.55 -10.74
C ASP A 222 -5.82 8.33 -9.30
N PHE A 223 -5.08 8.81 -8.28
CA PHE A 223 -5.44 8.77 -6.87
C PHE A 223 -6.17 10.04 -6.45
N LEU A 224 -7.48 10.08 -6.72
CA LEU A 224 -8.33 11.24 -6.42
C LEU A 224 -8.56 11.44 -4.92
N ASP A 225 -8.30 10.41 -4.12
CA ASP A 225 -8.47 10.41 -2.66
C ASP A 225 -7.23 10.99 -1.95
N GLY A 226 -6.15 11.18 -2.72
CA GLY A 226 -4.87 11.71 -2.28
C GLY A 226 -3.88 10.61 -1.88
N LEU A 227 -2.61 10.79 -2.24
CA LEU A 227 -1.55 9.81 -1.97
C LEU A 227 -1.36 9.53 -0.47
N SER A 228 -1.66 10.52 0.39
CA SER A 228 -1.57 10.37 1.86
C SER A 228 -2.73 9.58 2.48
N ASN A 229 -3.78 9.31 1.71
CA ASN A 229 -4.99 8.61 2.17
C ASN A 229 -5.19 7.26 1.49
N THR A 230 -4.29 6.85 0.59
CA THR A 230 -4.37 5.54 -0.07
C THR A 230 -3.17 4.68 0.31
N ILE A 231 -3.44 3.46 0.75
CA ILE A 231 -2.44 2.47 1.10
C ILE A 231 -1.82 1.87 -0.17
N ALA A 232 -0.49 1.78 -0.19
CA ALA A 232 0.27 1.14 -1.24
C ALA A 232 0.63 -0.30 -0.88
N MET A 233 1.16 -0.51 0.33
CA MET A 233 1.72 -1.79 0.76
C MET A 233 1.43 -2.05 2.24
N SER A 234 1.45 -3.31 2.62
CA SER A 234 1.36 -3.75 4.01
C SER A 234 2.23 -4.99 4.23
N GLU A 235 2.14 -5.56 5.42
CA GLU A 235 2.86 -6.76 5.81
C GLU A 235 2.03 -8.03 5.57
N THR A 236 2.72 -9.17 5.43
CA THR A 236 2.15 -10.51 5.51
C THR A 236 3.05 -11.39 6.37
N ILE A 237 2.42 -12.28 7.14
CA ILE A 237 3.10 -13.40 7.80
C ILE A 237 3.48 -14.42 6.73
N THR A 238 4.72 -14.92 6.80
CA THR A 238 5.23 -15.95 5.89
C THR A 238 5.30 -17.30 6.59
N PRO A 239 5.45 -18.40 5.83
CA PRO A 239 5.50 -19.74 6.39
C PRO A 239 6.69 -19.94 7.33
N GLY A 240 6.46 -20.61 8.45
CA GLY A 240 7.50 -20.90 9.44
C GLY A 240 7.15 -22.07 10.36
N GLU A 241 8.12 -22.49 11.18
CA GLU A 241 8.07 -23.75 11.96
C GLU A 241 6.90 -23.86 12.94
N ASN A 242 6.40 -22.73 13.46
CA ASN A 242 5.14 -22.69 14.22
C ASN A 242 4.15 -21.71 13.59
N ASP A 243 3.93 -21.84 12.28
CA ASP A 243 2.84 -21.20 11.56
C ASP A 243 1.52 -21.90 11.94
N ALA A 244 0.81 -21.31 12.91
CA ALA A 244 -0.45 -21.82 13.45
C ALA A 244 -1.63 -21.51 12.52
N LYS A 245 -1.46 -21.74 11.21
CA LYS A 245 -2.39 -21.41 10.11
C LYS A 245 -2.38 -19.95 9.63
N GLU A 246 -1.58 -19.06 10.23
CA GLU A 246 -1.54 -17.63 9.92
C GLU A 246 -1.13 -17.32 8.46
N SER A 247 -0.23 -18.11 7.87
CA SER A 247 0.15 -17.96 6.46
C SER A 247 -0.58 -18.92 5.52
N HIS A 248 -1.44 -19.79 6.05
CA HIS A 248 -2.22 -20.73 5.24
C HIS A 248 -3.36 -20.02 4.53
N ILE A 249 -3.75 -20.60 3.39
CA ILE A 249 -4.83 -20.10 2.56
C ILE A 249 -5.92 -21.16 2.53
N ALA A 250 -7.10 -20.86 3.06
CA ALA A 250 -8.25 -21.75 2.93
C ALA A 250 -8.78 -21.71 1.49
N GLN A 251 -9.30 -22.81 0.95
CA GLN A 251 -9.77 -22.89 -0.44
C GLN A 251 -11.13 -23.53 -0.59
N GLY A 252 -11.80 -23.26 -1.72
CA GLY A 252 -13.10 -23.86 -2.03
C GLY A 252 -14.29 -23.19 -1.34
N ILE A 253 -14.14 -21.95 -0.86
CA ILE A 253 -15.20 -21.22 -0.17
C ILE A 253 -16.21 -20.69 -1.20
N LYS A 254 -17.34 -21.37 -1.35
CA LYS A 254 -18.40 -20.95 -2.27
C LYS A 254 -19.03 -19.62 -1.83
N GLY A 255 -19.20 -18.70 -2.79
CA GLY A 255 -19.84 -17.41 -2.55
C GLY A 255 -18.94 -16.37 -1.86
N LEU A 256 -17.64 -16.65 -1.71
CA LEU A 256 -16.68 -15.75 -1.04
C LEU A 256 -16.68 -14.34 -1.63
N SER A 257 -16.80 -14.19 -2.95
CA SER A 257 -16.84 -12.86 -3.60
C SER A 257 -18.10 -12.05 -3.29
N LEU A 258 -19.18 -12.72 -2.87
CA LEU A 258 -20.44 -12.11 -2.45
C LEU A 258 -20.51 -11.87 -0.94
N ASN A 259 -19.84 -12.73 -0.16
CA ASN A 259 -19.77 -12.61 1.29
C ASN A 259 -18.35 -12.95 1.78
N PRO A 260 -17.48 -11.94 1.91
CA PRO A 260 -16.13 -12.11 2.44
C PRO A 260 -16.04 -12.67 3.86
N SER A 261 -17.06 -12.48 4.70
CA SER A 261 -17.07 -12.97 6.09
C SER A 261 -16.98 -14.49 6.18
N LEU A 262 -17.38 -15.20 5.12
CA LEU A 262 -17.22 -16.66 4.99
C LEU A 262 -15.77 -17.11 5.13
N CYS A 263 -14.79 -16.23 4.86
CA CYS A 263 -13.39 -16.55 5.08
C CYS A 263 -13.04 -16.72 6.56
N LEU A 264 -13.65 -15.91 7.43
CA LEU A 264 -13.46 -16.00 8.88
C LEU A 264 -14.01 -17.35 9.38
N GLU A 265 -15.23 -17.69 8.94
CA GLU A 265 -15.89 -18.96 9.27
C GLU A 265 -15.11 -20.17 8.76
N ALA A 266 -14.58 -20.09 7.53
CA ALA A 266 -13.81 -21.17 6.92
C ALA A 266 -12.50 -21.44 7.67
N HIS A 267 -11.83 -20.40 8.17
CA HIS A 267 -10.57 -20.55 8.90
C HIS A 267 -10.75 -21.17 10.29
N ASP A 268 -11.84 -20.83 10.97
CA ASP A 268 -12.18 -21.34 12.30
C ASP A 268 -12.73 -22.78 12.26
N GLY A 269 -13.12 -23.28 11.08
CA GLY A 269 -13.56 -24.65 10.89
C GLY A 269 -12.50 -25.68 11.24
N GLU A 270 -12.90 -26.76 11.94
CA GLU A 270 -12.00 -27.86 12.32
C GLU A 270 -11.37 -28.58 11.10
N HIS A 271 -11.93 -28.42 9.89
CA HIS A 271 -11.56 -29.16 8.68
C HIS A 271 -11.46 -28.26 7.42
N ALA A 272 -10.88 -27.07 7.53
CA ALA A 272 -10.66 -26.24 6.34
C ALA A 272 -9.77 -26.98 5.32
N ASP A 273 -10.18 -27.01 4.06
CA ASP A 273 -9.32 -27.43 2.96
C ASP A 273 -8.28 -26.34 2.74
N TRP A 274 -7.00 -26.68 2.96
CA TRP A 274 -5.89 -25.74 2.80
C TRP A 274 -5.28 -25.89 1.42
N TRP A 275 -4.97 -24.74 0.82
CA TRP A 275 -4.18 -24.73 -0.38
C TRP A 275 -2.71 -25.08 -0.08
N ASN A 276 -2.03 -25.70 -1.04
CA ASN A 276 -0.65 -26.15 -0.90
C ASN A 276 0.38 -25.01 -1.00
N VAL A 277 -0.05 -23.81 -1.36
CA VAL A 277 0.78 -22.60 -1.37
C VAL A 277 0.36 -21.70 -0.22
N ARG A 278 1.33 -21.06 0.41
CA ARG A 278 1.12 -20.17 1.55
C ARG A 278 1.43 -18.71 1.20
N ARG A 279 0.89 -17.79 1.98
CA ARG A 279 1.13 -16.34 1.88
C ARG A 279 2.61 -16.00 1.88
N GLY A 280 3.03 -15.09 1.02
CA GLY A 280 4.41 -14.60 0.96
C GLY A 280 5.46 -15.68 0.62
N SER A 281 5.06 -16.82 0.07
CA SER A 281 5.98 -17.91 -0.27
C SER A 281 6.81 -17.67 -1.53
N ARG A 282 6.54 -16.62 -2.32
CA ARG A 282 7.27 -16.29 -3.56
C ARG A 282 7.33 -14.77 -3.78
N TRP A 283 8.49 -14.16 -3.60
CA TRP A 283 8.63 -12.71 -3.75
C TRP A 283 8.35 -12.20 -5.18
N ALA A 284 8.60 -13.03 -6.20
CA ALA A 284 8.43 -12.67 -7.60
C ALA A 284 6.99 -12.83 -8.12
N ASP A 285 6.16 -13.60 -7.40
CA ASP A 285 4.79 -13.90 -7.80
C ASP A 285 3.87 -12.74 -7.40
N GLY A 286 3.23 -12.09 -8.39
CA GLY A 286 2.36 -10.95 -8.20
C GLY A 286 0.94 -11.30 -7.77
N ALA A 287 0.61 -12.59 -7.64
CA ALA A 287 -0.72 -13.03 -7.23
C ALA A 287 -1.23 -12.29 -6.00
N LEU A 288 -2.49 -11.87 -6.04
CA LEU A 288 -3.14 -11.27 -4.88
C LEU A 288 -3.07 -12.19 -3.65
N ALA A 289 -3.31 -13.50 -3.81
CA ALA A 289 -3.25 -14.44 -2.69
C ALA A 289 -1.82 -14.75 -2.20
N ILE A 290 -0.75 -14.28 -2.86
CA ILE A 290 0.63 -14.56 -2.45
C ILE A 290 1.34 -13.29 -2.00
N SER A 291 1.36 -12.27 -2.86
CA SER A 291 2.09 -11.01 -2.65
C SER A 291 1.18 -9.77 -2.67
N GLY A 292 -0.14 -9.96 -2.62
CA GLY A 292 -1.11 -8.88 -2.50
C GLY A 292 -1.93 -8.96 -1.21
N PHE A 293 -2.75 -7.94 -0.99
CA PHE A 293 -3.84 -7.96 -0.03
C PHE A 293 -4.96 -7.01 -0.49
N GLN A 294 -6.15 -7.24 0.04
CA GLN A 294 -7.32 -6.39 -0.06
C GLN A 294 -7.64 -5.75 1.29
N THR A 295 -8.27 -4.58 1.23
CA THR A 295 -8.81 -3.88 2.40
C THR A 295 -10.28 -4.26 2.63
N VAL A 296 -10.53 -5.55 2.80
CA VAL A 296 -11.88 -6.13 2.94
C VAL A 296 -12.08 -6.64 4.36
N LEU A 297 -11.28 -7.62 4.78
CA LEU A 297 -11.27 -8.13 6.14
C LEU A 297 -10.25 -7.36 6.99
N PRO A 298 -10.44 -7.30 8.32
CA PRO A 298 -9.51 -6.64 9.22
C PRO A 298 -8.07 -7.15 9.07
N PRO A 299 -7.05 -6.31 9.37
CA PRO A 299 -5.69 -6.80 9.50
C PRO A 299 -5.59 -8.02 10.43
N ASN A 300 -4.65 -8.93 10.14
CA ASN A 300 -4.48 -10.23 10.81
C ASN A 300 -5.63 -11.23 10.61
N SER A 301 -6.60 -10.94 9.74
CA SER A 301 -7.61 -11.91 9.32
C SER A 301 -7.03 -13.01 8.41
N PRO A 302 -7.69 -14.17 8.31
CA PRO A 302 -7.32 -15.23 7.36
C PRO A 302 -7.37 -14.78 5.90
N THR A 303 -6.76 -15.60 5.04
CA THR A 303 -6.85 -15.48 3.58
C THR A 303 -7.51 -16.71 3.00
N CYS A 304 -8.40 -16.49 2.04
CA CYS A 304 -9.22 -17.54 1.46
C CYS A 304 -9.31 -17.42 -0.05
N LEU A 305 -9.52 -18.56 -0.71
CA LEU A 305 -9.85 -18.68 -2.13
C LEU A 305 -11.28 -19.17 -2.26
N SER A 306 -12.01 -18.63 -3.22
CA SER A 306 -13.33 -19.16 -3.53
C SER A 306 -13.24 -20.53 -4.22
N ASP A 307 -14.37 -21.06 -4.66
CA ASP A 307 -14.43 -22.23 -5.53
C ASP A 307 -13.80 -22.01 -6.92
N LEU A 308 -13.48 -20.76 -7.28
CA LEU A 308 -12.69 -20.39 -8.45
C LEU A 308 -11.18 -20.36 -8.18
N GLY A 309 -10.75 -20.72 -6.96
CA GLY A 309 -9.35 -20.82 -6.61
C GLY A 309 -8.64 -19.47 -6.70
N MET A 310 -7.52 -19.43 -7.43
CA MET A 310 -6.62 -18.29 -7.45
C MET A 310 -7.12 -17.05 -8.16
N GLU A 311 -8.14 -17.20 -8.99
CA GLU A 311 -8.76 -16.08 -9.69
C GLU A 311 -9.52 -15.18 -8.72
N ASP A 312 -10.07 -15.73 -7.64
CA ASP A 312 -11.04 -15.07 -6.77
C ASP A 312 -10.68 -15.18 -5.27
N PRO A 313 -9.56 -14.55 -4.84
CA PRO A 313 -9.12 -14.55 -3.46
C PRO A 313 -9.76 -13.43 -2.64
N THR A 314 -9.87 -13.67 -1.32
CA THR A 314 -9.98 -12.64 -0.28
C THR A 314 -8.73 -12.71 0.59
N ALA A 315 -7.81 -11.77 0.40
CA ALA A 315 -6.47 -11.79 1.00
C ALA A 315 -6.28 -10.63 1.98
N SER A 316 -5.96 -10.93 3.25
CA SER A 316 -5.81 -9.90 4.30
C SER A 316 -4.36 -9.48 4.49
N ALA A 317 -4.10 -8.28 5.01
CA ALA A 317 -2.77 -7.95 5.54
C ALA A 317 -2.54 -8.70 6.86
N SER A 318 -1.31 -9.09 7.17
CA SER A 318 -1.00 -9.76 8.44
C SER A 318 0.42 -9.49 8.93
N SER A 319 0.60 -9.44 10.24
CA SER A 319 1.91 -9.22 10.85
C SER A 319 2.01 -9.88 12.23
N ARG A 320 3.24 -10.08 12.70
CA ARG A 320 3.50 -10.58 14.07
C ARG A 320 3.56 -9.47 15.11
N HIS A 321 3.43 -8.21 14.68
CA HIS A 321 3.30 -7.08 15.60
C HIS A 321 1.99 -7.20 16.38
N VAL A 322 2.00 -6.66 17.60
CA VAL A 322 0.87 -6.75 18.53
C VAL A 322 -0.27 -5.85 18.07
N ASP A 323 -1.46 -6.42 17.85
CA ASP A 323 -2.71 -5.70 17.58
C ASP A 323 -2.75 -4.90 16.26
N GLY A 324 -1.95 -5.28 15.25
CA GLY A 324 -1.99 -4.58 13.95
C GLY A 324 -0.86 -4.88 12.97
N VAL A 325 -0.76 -4.02 11.95
CA VAL A 325 0.19 -4.10 10.84
C VAL A 325 0.79 -2.73 10.53
N HIS A 326 1.99 -2.71 9.96
CA HIS A 326 2.48 -1.50 9.30
C HIS A 326 1.95 -1.41 7.88
N ALA A 327 1.43 -0.24 7.52
CA ALA A 327 1.01 0.09 6.17
C ALA A 327 1.83 1.27 5.62
N LEU A 328 2.29 1.11 4.39
CA LEU A 328 2.89 2.18 3.60
C LEU A 328 1.79 2.91 2.84
N MET A 329 1.67 4.22 3.06
CA MET A 329 0.84 5.12 2.27
C MET A 329 1.56 5.48 0.96
N LEU A 330 0.81 5.84 -0.08
CA LEU A 330 1.38 6.21 -1.37
C LEU A 330 2.27 7.46 -1.34
N ASP A 331 2.16 8.32 -0.34
CA ASP A 331 3.04 9.47 -0.13
C ASP A 331 4.40 9.10 0.51
N GLY A 332 4.63 7.82 0.85
CA GLY A 332 5.85 7.33 1.47
C GLY A 332 5.82 7.28 3.01
N ARG A 333 4.73 7.75 3.64
CA ARG A 333 4.54 7.63 5.09
C ARG A 333 4.23 6.18 5.45
N VAL A 334 4.86 5.67 6.52
CA VAL A 334 4.46 4.40 7.13
C VAL A 334 3.63 4.70 8.38
N VAL A 335 2.47 4.06 8.48
CA VAL A 335 1.52 4.17 9.59
C VAL A 335 1.29 2.80 10.21
N TYR A 336 0.98 2.78 11.50
CA TYR A 336 0.52 1.56 12.17
C TYR A 336 -1.00 1.51 12.13
N ILE A 337 -1.57 0.41 11.65
CA ILE A 337 -3.01 0.20 11.53
C ILE A 337 -3.39 -0.95 12.45
N SER A 338 -4.32 -0.69 13.37
CA SER A 338 -4.81 -1.70 14.30
C SER A 338 -5.71 -2.72 13.58
N ASP A 339 -5.69 -3.96 14.04
CA ASP A 339 -6.67 -4.99 13.64
C ASP A 339 -8.11 -4.67 14.08
N SER A 340 -8.29 -3.72 15.01
CA SER A 340 -9.59 -3.18 15.43
C SER A 340 -10.11 -2.02 14.58
N ILE A 341 -9.45 -1.72 13.45
CA ILE A 341 -9.91 -0.68 12.51
C ILE A 341 -11.33 -0.97 12.00
N ASP A 342 -12.12 0.08 11.80
CA ASP A 342 -13.45 -0.02 11.22
C ASP A 342 -13.39 -0.64 9.81
N CYS A 343 -13.92 -1.86 9.70
CA CYS A 343 -14.00 -2.65 8.48
C CYS A 343 -15.43 -2.74 7.92
N GLY A 344 -16.35 -1.88 8.37
CA GLY A 344 -17.73 -1.83 7.87
C GLY A 344 -18.45 -3.18 7.92
N ASP A 345 -19.16 -3.51 6.83
CA ASP A 345 -19.92 -4.76 6.69
C ASP A 345 -19.22 -5.75 5.75
N SER A 346 -18.46 -6.67 6.33
CA SER A 346 -17.77 -7.75 5.59
C SER A 346 -18.71 -8.84 5.07
N THR A 347 -20.02 -8.76 5.35
CA THR A 347 -21.02 -9.65 4.75
C THR A 347 -21.50 -9.18 3.38
N GLN A 348 -21.16 -7.94 2.99
CA GLN A 348 -21.49 -7.39 1.69
C GLN A 348 -20.39 -7.67 0.65
N PRO A 349 -20.78 -7.86 -0.63
CA PRO A 349 -19.83 -7.85 -1.72
C PRO A 349 -19.16 -6.49 -1.87
N GLY A 350 -17.99 -6.48 -2.51
CA GLY A 350 -17.37 -5.26 -2.94
C GLY A 350 -18.14 -4.62 -4.09
N VAL A 351 -17.51 -3.65 -4.76
CA VAL A 351 -18.07 -3.03 -5.96
C VAL A 351 -17.65 -3.80 -7.22
N SER A 352 -18.61 -4.04 -8.09
CA SER A 352 -18.46 -4.64 -9.41
C SER A 352 -19.65 -4.25 -10.30
N THR A 353 -19.79 -4.80 -11.50
CA THR A 353 -21.04 -4.66 -12.27
C THR A 353 -21.89 -5.93 -12.14
N GLY A 354 -23.11 -5.82 -11.61
CA GLY A 354 -24.05 -6.92 -11.41
C GLY A 354 -25.10 -6.55 -10.36
N GLU A 355 -26.24 -7.23 -10.33
CA GLU A 355 -27.33 -6.90 -9.38
C GLU A 355 -26.92 -7.14 -7.92
N ASP A 356 -26.01 -8.09 -7.69
CA ASP A 356 -25.56 -8.45 -6.35
C ASP A 356 -24.45 -7.53 -5.81
N TYR A 357 -23.82 -6.68 -6.63
CA TYR A 357 -22.66 -5.87 -6.23
C TYR A 357 -23.00 -4.38 -6.14
N ALA A 358 -22.29 -3.66 -5.27
CA ALA A 358 -22.37 -2.21 -5.26
C ALA A 358 -21.88 -1.61 -6.59
N LEU A 359 -22.53 -0.54 -7.05
CA LEU A 359 -22.24 0.05 -8.36
C LEU A 359 -20.85 0.72 -8.40
N PRO A 360 -20.17 0.74 -9.56
CA PRO A 360 -18.90 1.45 -9.73
C PRO A 360 -18.98 2.91 -9.27
N GLY A 361 -18.07 3.33 -8.39
CA GLY A 361 -18.06 4.67 -7.78
C GLY A 361 -18.83 4.80 -6.48
N SER A 362 -19.44 3.71 -5.98
CA SER A 362 -19.95 3.65 -4.61
C SER A 362 -18.82 3.70 -3.59
N GLN A 363 -19.13 4.16 -2.39
CA GLN A 363 -18.22 4.09 -1.24
C GLN A 363 -17.94 2.62 -0.88
N SER A 364 -16.78 2.37 -0.29
CA SER A 364 -16.42 1.06 0.20
C SER A 364 -17.40 0.58 1.27
N PRO A 365 -17.92 -0.65 1.19
CA PRO A 365 -18.73 -1.21 2.26
C PRO A 365 -17.89 -1.56 3.50
N TYR A 366 -16.55 -1.53 3.38
CA TYR A 366 -15.63 -1.98 4.42
C TYR A 366 -15.07 -0.85 5.30
N GLY A 367 -15.88 0.19 5.52
CA GLY A 367 -15.57 1.27 6.46
C GLY A 367 -14.29 2.03 6.14
N VAL A 368 -13.63 2.52 7.18
CA VAL A 368 -12.35 3.25 7.05
C VAL A 368 -11.26 2.38 6.42
N TRP A 369 -11.22 1.08 6.73
CA TRP A 369 -10.24 0.17 6.16
C TRP A 369 -10.38 0.07 4.64
N GLY A 370 -11.59 -0.17 4.15
CA GLY A 370 -11.93 -0.20 2.74
C GLY A 370 -11.62 1.11 2.02
N ALA A 371 -12.03 2.23 2.61
CA ALA A 371 -11.76 3.57 2.07
C ALA A 371 -10.25 3.82 1.83
N LEU A 372 -9.39 3.41 2.78
CA LEU A 372 -7.94 3.56 2.69
C LEU A 372 -7.30 2.71 1.58
N GLY A 373 -7.95 1.63 1.13
CA GLY A 373 -7.48 0.83 0.00
C GLY A 373 -7.96 1.33 -1.36
N THR A 374 -8.95 2.23 -1.40
CA THR A 374 -9.47 2.77 -2.66
C THR A 374 -8.65 3.95 -3.17
N ARG A 375 -8.55 4.09 -4.49
CA ARG A 375 -7.83 5.19 -5.15
C ARG A 375 -8.71 6.41 -5.48
N ALA A 376 -10.00 6.21 -5.71
CA ALA A 376 -10.84 7.22 -6.37
C ALA A 376 -12.32 7.22 -5.94
N SER A 377 -12.62 6.86 -4.69
CA SER A 377 -13.99 6.81 -4.16
C SER A 377 -14.40 8.10 -3.43
N ARG A 378 -13.45 9.01 -3.18
CA ARG A 378 -13.59 10.33 -2.51
C ARG A 378 -14.27 10.26 -1.15
N GLU A 379 -13.92 9.23 -0.40
CA GLU A 379 -14.52 8.96 0.90
C GLU A 379 -13.95 9.92 1.95
N VAL A 380 -14.85 10.57 2.71
CA VAL A 380 -14.46 11.43 3.83
C VAL A 380 -14.32 10.55 5.05
N LEU A 381 -13.08 10.25 5.46
CA LEU A 381 -12.82 9.51 6.70
C LEU A 381 -13.36 10.31 7.90
N PRO A 382 -14.20 9.74 8.77
CA PRO A 382 -14.61 10.39 10.00
C PRO A 382 -13.38 10.67 10.86
N ASN A 383 -13.23 11.91 11.35
CA ASN A 383 -12.14 12.28 12.26
C ASN A 383 -12.27 11.45 13.56
N PRO A 384 -11.27 10.64 13.95
CA PRO A 384 -11.41 9.69 15.06
C PRO A 384 -11.41 10.31 16.46
N ASN A 385 -11.40 11.65 16.61
CA ASN A 385 -11.54 12.28 17.91
C ASN A 385 -12.18 13.68 17.83
N PRO A 386 -13.41 13.89 18.36
CA PRO A 386 -14.03 15.22 18.37
C PRO A 386 -13.46 16.18 19.44
N ASP A 387 -12.71 15.68 20.42
CA ASP A 387 -12.25 16.47 21.58
C ASP A 387 -10.76 16.86 21.56
N LEU A 388 -10.00 16.41 20.56
CA LEU A 388 -8.66 16.92 20.31
C LEU A 388 -8.75 17.97 19.20
N ALA A 389 -8.69 19.25 19.59
CA ALA A 389 -8.43 20.31 18.64
C ALA A 389 -7.18 19.94 17.82
N PRO A 390 -7.23 20.04 16.47
CA PRO A 390 -6.07 19.77 15.65
C PRO A 390 -4.92 20.65 16.14
N VAL A 391 -3.74 20.05 16.37
CA VAL A 391 -2.51 20.83 16.35
C VAL A 391 -2.47 21.45 14.96
N GLU A 392 -2.58 22.78 14.88
CA GLU A 392 -2.46 23.54 13.64
C GLU A 392 -1.08 23.26 13.01
N THR A 393 -1.03 22.21 12.18
CA THR A 393 -0.09 22.17 11.08
C THR A 393 -0.58 23.20 10.08
N GLY A 394 0.36 24.01 9.57
CA GLY A 394 0.09 25.15 8.71
C GLY A 394 -0.83 24.84 7.51
N PRO A 395 -1.38 25.88 6.87
CA PRO A 395 -2.62 25.83 6.13
C PRO A 395 -2.67 24.73 5.06
N VAL A 396 -3.49 23.72 5.35
CA VAL A 396 -4.07 22.78 4.39
C VAL A 396 -5.04 23.55 3.50
N GLY A 397 -4.68 23.79 2.25
CA GLY A 397 -5.52 24.51 1.29
C GLY A 397 -5.92 23.65 0.10
N ASN A 398 -7.04 22.90 0.19
CA ASN A 398 -7.94 22.69 -0.96
C ASN A 398 -9.30 22.05 -0.67
N GLN A 399 -9.87 22.21 0.53
CA GLN A 399 -11.28 21.93 0.77
C GLN A 399 -12.05 23.23 1.05
N ARG A 400 -12.41 23.95 -0.02
CA ARG A 400 -13.54 24.92 -0.14
C ARG A 400 -13.48 25.71 -1.45
N ARG A 401 -13.33 25.04 -2.60
CA ARG A 401 -13.52 25.70 -3.91
C ARG A 401 -14.16 24.74 -4.92
N ARG A 402 -15.46 24.52 -4.78
CA ARG A 402 -16.34 24.08 -5.90
C ARG A 402 -17.84 24.25 -5.63
N ALA A 403 -18.22 25.19 -4.77
CA ALA A 403 -19.58 25.74 -4.78
C ALA A 403 -19.45 27.21 -5.16
N GLN A 404 -19.93 27.53 -6.38
CA GLN A 404 -20.07 28.88 -6.96
C GLN A 404 -18.79 29.71 -7.10
N GLU A 405 -18.30 29.83 -8.34
CA GLU A 405 -17.90 31.11 -8.96
C GLU A 405 -17.22 30.80 -10.28
N GLY A 406 -17.94 31.03 -11.38
CA GLY A 406 -17.29 31.32 -12.65
C GLY A 406 -16.43 32.57 -12.48
N ILE A 407 -15.32 32.66 -13.21
CA ILE A 407 -14.57 33.90 -13.34
C ILE A 407 -15.30 34.73 -14.41
N PRO A 408 -15.88 35.89 -14.06
CA PRO A 408 -15.94 36.98 -14.99
C PRO A 408 -15.23 38.21 -14.42
N GLY A 409 -14.29 38.76 -15.17
CA GLY A 409 -13.88 40.15 -14.96
C GLY A 409 -15.14 41.04 -14.96
N ASN A 410 -15.27 41.89 -13.95
CA ASN A 410 -16.42 42.75 -13.58
C ASN A 410 -17.43 42.22 -12.53
N SER A 411 -17.17 41.12 -11.82
CA SER A 411 -18.02 40.73 -10.69
C SER A 411 -17.81 41.60 -9.45
N TRP A 412 -18.90 41.94 -8.76
CA TRP A 412 -18.87 42.65 -7.48
C TRP A 412 -18.33 41.74 -6.37
N ALA A 413 -17.31 42.19 -5.64
CA ALA A 413 -16.73 41.47 -4.51
C ALA A 413 -16.75 42.32 -3.23
N THR A 414 -16.73 41.67 -2.06
CA THR A 414 -16.58 42.36 -0.77
C THR A 414 -15.12 42.33 -0.36
N TRP A 415 -14.44 43.46 -0.53
CA TRP A 415 -13.04 43.68 -0.18
C TRP A 415 -12.92 43.89 1.32
N THR A 416 -11.88 43.32 1.91
CA THR A 416 -11.60 43.45 3.34
C THR A 416 -10.16 43.85 3.58
N ASP A 417 -9.96 44.64 4.63
CA ASP A 417 -8.63 44.90 5.16
C ASP A 417 -8.02 43.63 5.79
N ARG A 418 -6.73 43.71 6.10
CA ARG A 418 -5.95 42.56 6.61
C ARG A 418 -6.47 42.00 7.93
N ASP A 419 -7.02 42.87 8.77
CA ASP A 419 -7.60 42.51 10.07
C ASP A 419 -9.07 42.06 9.97
N GLY A 420 -9.67 42.13 8.78
CA GLY A 420 -11.05 41.73 8.52
C GLY A 420 -12.12 42.60 9.17
N LYS A 421 -11.77 43.84 9.58
CA LYS A 421 -12.67 44.76 10.29
C LYS A 421 -13.41 45.72 9.35
N HIS A 422 -12.81 46.05 8.22
CA HIS A 422 -13.41 46.96 7.24
C HIS A 422 -13.83 46.18 6.00
N HIS A 423 -15.06 46.42 5.54
CA HIS A 423 -15.64 45.75 4.38
C HIS A 423 -16.11 46.77 3.34
N LEU A 424 -15.68 46.61 2.09
CA LEU A 424 -16.09 47.45 0.96
C LEU A 424 -16.61 46.57 -0.17
N LYS A 425 -17.89 46.72 -0.53
CA LYS A 425 -18.46 46.03 -1.69
C LYS A 425 -18.19 46.84 -2.96
N ALA A 426 -17.27 46.37 -3.77
CA ALA A 426 -16.79 47.05 -4.96
C ALA A 426 -16.37 46.07 -6.06
N LYS A 427 -16.38 46.51 -7.31
CA LYS A 427 -15.77 45.78 -8.43
C LYS A 427 -14.40 46.42 -8.73
N ILE A 428 -13.49 45.66 -9.35
CA ILE A 428 -12.22 46.24 -9.80
C ILE A 428 -12.49 47.12 -11.02
N ASN A 429 -12.10 48.39 -10.94
CA ASN A 429 -12.12 49.29 -12.08
C ASN A 429 -10.86 49.08 -12.93
N ARG A 430 -9.69 49.19 -12.31
CA ARG A 430 -8.39 48.90 -12.92
C ARG A 430 -7.32 48.68 -11.85
N ILE A 431 -6.23 48.06 -12.26
CA ILE A 431 -5.02 47.92 -11.45
C ILE A 431 -4.05 49.01 -11.90
N ILE A 432 -3.67 49.89 -10.98
CA ILE A 432 -2.85 51.07 -11.30
C ILE A 432 -1.39 50.64 -11.47
N ASP A 433 -0.90 49.83 -10.54
CA ASP A 433 0.45 49.29 -10.49
C ASP A 433 0.48 48.00 -9.65
N ARG A 434 1.67 47.42 -9.42
CA ARG A 434 1.84 46.20 -8.61
C ARG A 434 1.55 46.39 -7.12
N GLU A 435 1.27 47.60 -6.67
CA GLU A 435 1.07 47.95 -5.26
C GLU A 435 -0.32 48.53 -4.98
N THR A 436 -1.08 48.94 -6.01
CA THR A 436 -2.33 49.70 -5.86
C THR A 436 -3.43 49.23 -6.82
N VAL A 437 -4.62 49.02 -6.26
CA VAL A 437 -5.85 48.71 -7.02
C VAL A 437 -6.88 49.85 -6.92
N GLU A 438 -7.57 50.15 -8.02
CA GLU A 438 -8.68 51.10 -8.06
C GLU A 438 -10.00 50.31 -8.08
N LEU A 439 -10.80 50.48 -7.04
CA LEU A 439 -12.08 49.80 -6.84
C LEU A 439 -13.23 50.78 -7.03
N GLU A 440 -14.29 50.39 -7.73
CA GLU A 440 -15.51 51.18 -7.91
C GLU A 440 -16.63 50.61 -7.02
N ASP A 441 -17.15 51.42 -6.10
CA ASP A 441 -18.28 51.02 -5.25
C ASP A 441 -19.64 51.15 -5.96
N SER A 442 -20.70 50.70 -5.30
CA SER A 442 -22.07 50.69 -5.87
C SER A 442 -22.65 52.08 -6.16
N LYS A 443 -22.00 53.15 -5.70
CA LYS A 443 -22.37 54.55 -5.95
C LYS A 443 -21.50 55.18 -7.05
N GLY A 444 -20.60 54.41 -7.67
CA GLY A 444 -19.68 54.88 -8.71
C GLY A 444 -18.49 55.66 -8.14
N ILE A 445 -18.23 55.59 -6.82
CA ILE A 445 -17.09 56.25 -6.20
C ILE A 445 -15.86 55.34 -6.37
N LEU A 446 -14.77 55.93 -6.84
CA LEU A 446 -13.49 55.25 -7.04
C LEU A 446 -12.64 55.34 -5.77
N HIS A 447 -12.24 54.18 -5.26
CA HIS A 447 -11.40 54.01 -4.09
C HIS A 447 -10.04 53.47 -4.53
N ARG A 448 -8.97 54.20 -4.23
CA ARG A 448 -7.59 53.74 -4.44
C ARG A 448 -7.11 53.05 -3.18
N VAL A 449 -6.87 51.75 -3.27
CA VAL A 449 -6.52 50.92 -2.12
C VAL A 449 -5.15 50.29 -2.35
N PRO A 450 -4.16 50.56 -1.48
CA PRO A 450 -2.88 49.87 -1.51
C PRO A 450 -3.09 48.38 -1.20
N LEU A 451 -2.53 47.50 -2.03
CA LEU A 451 -2.70 46.05 -1.94
C LEU A 451 -2.23 45.51 -0.59
N ASN A 452 -1.16 46.06 -0.01
CA ASN A 452 -0.65 45.64 1.30
C ASN A 452 -1.60 45.88 2.49
N THR A 453 -2.67 46.67 2.29
CA THR A 453 -3.70 46.91 3.32
C THR A 453 -4.85 45.90 3.25
N LEU A 454 -4.95 45.13 2.16
CA LEU A 454 -6.00 44.15 1.93
C LEU A 454 -5.62 42.79 2.52
N SER A 455 -6.63 41.95 2.75
CA SER A 455 -6.39 40.55 3.13
C SER A 455 -5.65 39.78 2.02
N ASP A 456 -4.84 38.80 2.41
CA ASP A 456 -3.97 38.05 1.47
C ASP A 456 -4.77 37.44 0.30
N ARG A 457 -6.03 37.03 0.55
CA ARG A 457 -6.94 36.55 -0.50
C ARG A 457 -7.24 37.61 -1.57
N HIS A 458 -7.47 38.86 -1.16
CA HIS A 458 -7.79 39.96 -2.08
C HIS A 458 -6.55 40.47 -2.82
N ILE A 459 -5.37 40.38 -2.20
CA ILE A 459 -4.09 40.65 -2.87
C ILE A 459 -3.91 39.66 -4.02
N ILE A 460 -4.07 38.37 -3.77
CA ILE A 460 -3.95 37.32 -4.80
C ILE A 460 -4.97 37.54 -5.92
N MET A 461 -6.21 37.88 -5.59
CA MET A 461 -7.25 38.17 -6.58
C MET A 461 -6.89 39.35 -7.48
N ALA A 462 -6.34 40.43 -6.92
CA ALA A 462 -5.90 41.58 -7.69
C ALA A 462 -4.68 41.24 -8.56
N VAL A 463 -3.68 40.53 -8.03
CA VAL A 463 -2.46 40.14 -8.79
C VAL A 463 -2.80 39.21 -9.95
N MET A 464 -3.63 38.18 -9.73
CA MET A 464 -4.07 37.27 -10.79
C MET A 464 -4.80 38.01 -11.92
N MET A 465 -5.60 39.02 -11.57
CA MET A 465 -6.26 39.87 -12.56
C MET A 465 -5.27 40.75 -13.32
N HIS A 466 -4.23 41.29 -12.67
CA HIS A 466 -3.19 42.07 -13.34
C HIS A 466 -2.43 41.24 -14.38
N GLU A 467 -2.04 40.01 -14.00
CA GLU A 467 -1.32 39.10 -14.90
C GLU A 467 -2.18 38.74 -16.12
N SER A 468 -3.47 38.44 -15.92
CA SER A 468 -4.39 38.20 -17.04
C SER A 468 -4.59 39.43 -17.96
N GLN A 469 -4.57 40.66 -17.41
CA GLN A 469 -4.65 41.88 -18.21
C GLN A 469 -3.37 42.13 -19.02
N LEU A 470 -2.20 41.79 -18.48
CA LEU A 470 -0.91 41.88 -19.17
C LEU A 470 -0.78 40.82 -20.28
N GLU A 471 -1.26 39.60 -20.04
CA GLU A 471 -1.33 38.53 -21.04
C GLU A 471 -2.27 38.92 -22.19
N ALA A 472 -3.44 39.49 -21.87
CA ALA A 472 -4.38 39.99 -22.89
C ALA A 472 -3.82 41.18 -23.70
N ALA A 473 -2.98 42.02 -23.09
CA ALA A 473 -2.34 43.17 -23.76
C ALA A 473 -1.10 42.79 -24.59
N SER A 474 -0.48 41.64 -24.33
CA SER A 474 0.74 41.16 -25.01
C SER A 474 0.47 40.14 -26.14
N ALA A 475 -0.78 39.73 -26.33
CA ALA A 475 -1.18 38.91 -27.46
C ALA A 475 -1.05 39.68 -28.79
N PRO A 476 -0.33 39.16 -29.81
CA PRO A 476 -0.22 39.83 -31.10
C PRO A 476 -1.59 39.91 -31.78
N LYS A 477 -1.94 41.10 -32.29
CA LYS A 477 -3.19 41.39 -33.00
C LYS A 477 -3.30 40.65 -34.32
#